data_AF-A0A519JTR1-F1
#
_entry.id   AF-A0A519JTR1-F1
#
_cell.length_a   1.000
_cell.length_b   1.000
_cell.length_c   1.000
_cell.angle_alpha   90.00
_cell.angle_beta   90.00
_cell.angle_gamma   90.00
#
_symmetry.space_group_name_H-M   'P 1'
#
loop_
_entity.id
_entity.type
_entity.pdbx_description
1 polymer ?
#
loop_
_entity_poly.entity_id
_entity_poly.type
_entity_poly.pdbx_seq_one_letter_code
_entity_poly.pdbx_strand_id
1 'polypeptide(L)' 'MKMILQAALILSYAFVSAQSKPFVLGNIEQIDSRELSEKRTINIYLPEGYQSGDSTKYPVIYLLDGSADEDFIHIAGLV' A
#
# COMPACT_ATOMS: atom_id res chain seq x y z
N MET A 1 15.19 0.32 48.22
CA MET A 1 14.89 1.44 47.29
C MET A 1 15.66 1.36 45.97
N LYS A 2 16.99 1.13 45.96
CA LYS A 2 17.80 0.95 44.71
C LYS A 2 17.31 -0.17 43.77
N MET A 3 16.89 -1.32 44.32
CA MET A 3 16.42 -2.47 43.51
C MET A 3 15.09 -2.21 42.78
N ILE A 4 14.20 -1.41 43.38
CA ILE A 4 12.92 -1.03 42.75
C ILE A 4 13.16 -0.06 41.59
N LEU A 5 14.12 0.87 41.76
CA LEU A 5 14.49 1.81 40.71
C LEU A 5 15.16 1.13 39.50
N GLN A 6 15.97 0.08 39.76
CA GLN A 6 16.57 -0.73 38.70
C GLN A 6 15.53 -1.58 37.94
N ALA A 7 14.57 -2.17 38.66
CA ALA A 7 13.50 -2.94 38.04
C ALA A 7 12.59 -2.06 37.15
N ALA A 8 12.29 -0.83 37.59
CA ALA A 8 11.52 0.14 36.81
C ALA A 8 12.25 0.56 35.51
N LEU A 9 13.57 0.73 35.58
CA LEU A 9 14.39 1.07 34.41
C LEU A 9 14.41 -0.07 33.38
N ILE A 10 14.56 -1.32 33.81
CA ILE A 10 14.54 -2.49 32.92
C ILE A 10 13.16 -2.66 32.26
N LEU A 11 12.08 -2.39 33.01
CA LEU A 11 10.72 -2.47 32.48
C LEU A 11 10.46 -1.41 31.40
N SER A 12 11.02 -0.20 31.52
CA SER A 12 10.88 0.85 30.49
C SER A 12 11.56 0.54 29.15
N TYR A 13 12.65 -0.25 29.14
CA TYR A 13 13.31 -0.67 27.90
C TYR A 13 12.56 -1.78 27.16
N ALA A 14 11.70 -2.54 27.86
CA ALA A 14 10.97 -3.67 27.26
C ALA A 14 9.79 -3.24 26.36
N PHE A 15 9.40 -1.96 26.37
CA PHE A 15 8.22 -1.45 25.65
C PHE A 15 8.53 -0.61 24.41
N VAL A 16 9.78 -0.53 23.97
CA VAL A 16 10.10 0.11 22.68
C VAL A 16 9.83 -0.89 21.55
N SER A 17 8.57 -0.98 21.12
CA SER A 17 8.21 -1.68 19.88
C SER A 17 8.28 -0.70 18.70
N ALA A 18 9.07 -1.01 17.68
CA ALA A 18 9.05 -0.26 16.43
C ALA A 18 7.67 -0.40 15.78
N GLN A 19 6.90 0.69 15.70
CA GLN A 19 5.62 0.71 15.01
C GLN A 19 5.88 0.87 13.51
N SER A 20 5.72 -0.21 12.75
CA SER A 20 5.72 -0.15 11.29
C SER A 20 4.33 0.27 10.81
N LYS A 21 4.30 1.10 9.77
CA LYS A 21 3.08 1.42 9.02
C LYS A 21 3.23 0.90 7.59
N PRO A 22 2.18 0.37 6.96
CA PRO A 22 2.24 0.01 5.55
C PRO A 22 2.58 1.22 4.68
N PHE A 23 3.45 1.01 3.70
CA PHE A 23 3.68 1.95 2.61
C PHE A 23 2.84 1.48 1.41
N VAL A 24 1.68 2.11 1.22
CA VAL A 24 0.70 1.70 0.22
C VAL A 24 0.97 2.48 -1.06
N LEU A 25 1.34 1.78 -2.14
CA LEU A 25 1.60 2.39 -3.44
C LEU A 25 0.32 2.53 -4.28
N GLY A 26 -0.63 1.60 -4.14
CA GLY A 26 -1.84 1.57 -4.96
C GLY A 26 -2.94 0.74 -4.33
N ASN A 27 -4.07 0.67 -5.04
CA ASN A 27 -5.25 -0.08 -4.65
C ASN A 27 -5.32 -1.38 -5.45
N ILE A 28 -5.96 -2.39 -4.87
CA ILE A 28 -6.23 -3.66 -5.54
C ILE A 28 -7.73 -3.77 -5.72
N GLU A 29 -8.17 -3.96 -6.96
CA GLU A 29 -9.55 -4.20 -7.31
C GLU A 29 -9.70 -5.60 -7.92
N GLN A 30 -10.90 -6.18 -7.80
CA GLN A 30 -11.23 -7.45 -8.44
C GLN A 30 -12.44 -7.29 -9.35
N ILE A 31 -12.34 -7.85 -10.55
CA ILE A 31 -13.44 -7.89 -11.52
C ILE A 31 -13.78 -9.33 -11.89
N ASP A 32 -15.06 -9.63 -12.01
CA ASP A 32 -15.52 -10.91 -12.57
C ASP A 32 -15.50 -10.82 -14.10
N SER A 33 -14.54 -11.49 -14.73
CA SER A 33 -14.41 -11.55 -16.19
C SER A 33 -15.37 -12.59 -16.77
N ARG A 34 -16.37 -12.12 -17.53
CA ARG A 34 -17.32 -13.00 -18.22
C ARG A 34 -16.64 -13.80 -19.33
N GLU A 35 -15.79 -13.15 -20.11
CA GLU A 35 -15.09 -13.77 -21.26
C GLU A 35 -14.13 -14.88 -20.82
N LEU A 36 -13.45 -14.67 -19.69
CA LEU A 36 -12.50 -15.66 -19.15
C LEU A 36 -13.12 -16.59 -18.10
N SER A 37 -14.36 -16.33 -17.68
CA SER A 37 -15.04 -17.06 -16.60
C SER A 37 -14.24 -17.15 -15.29
N GLU A 38 -13.52 -16.08 -14.94
CA GLU A 38 -12.68 -16.01 -13.74
C GLU A 38 -12.65 -14.61 -13.10
N LYS A 39 -12.19 -14.55 -11.85
CA LYS A 39 -11.87 -13.29 -11.18
C LYS A 39 -10.49 -12.79 -11.61
N ARG A 40 -10.42 -11.54 -12.03
CA ARG A 40 -9.18 -10.85 -12.37
C ARG A 40 -8.84 -9.83 -11.29
N THR A 41 -7.59 -9.83 -10.84
CA THR A 41 -7.05 -8.83 -9.93
C THR A 41 -6.40 -7.71 -10.74
N ILE A 42 -6.70 -6.46 -10.38
CA ILE A 42 -6.20 -5.25 -11.04
C ILE A 42 -5.54 -4.35 -10.00
N ASN A 43 -4.29 -3.94 -10.25
CA ASN A 43 -3.59 -2.95 -9.42
C ASN A 43 -3.79 -1.55 -10.01
N ILE A 44 -4.15 -0.58 -9.17
CA ILE A 44 -4.48 0.78 -9.59
C ILE A 44 -3.64 1.78 -8.80
N TYR A 45 -2.81 2.52 -9.52
CA TYR A 45 -2.17 3.74 -9.01
C TYR A 45 -3.04 4.94 -9.34
N LEU A 46 -3.22 5.83 -8.38
CA LEU A 46 -3.91 7.11 -8.58
C LEU A 46 -2.90 8.24 -8.35
N PRO A 47 -2.90 9.27 -9.20
CA PRO A 47 -1.96 10.37 -9.06
C PRO A 47 -2.22 11.15 -7.76
N GLU A 48 -1.19 11.86 -7.30
CA GLU A 48 -1.30 12.73 -6.13
C GLU A 48 -2.45 13.74 -6.30
N GLY A 49 -3.25 13.91 -5.26
CA GLY A 49 -4.39 14.82 -5.26
C GLY A 49 -5.65 14.29 -5.95
N TYR A 50 -5.68 13.03 -6.40
CA TYR A 50 -6.91 12.42 -6.91
C TYR A 50 -8.03 12.46 -5.85
N GLN A 51 -9.22 12.91 -6.26
CA GLN A 51 -10.41 12.98 -5.42
C GLN A 51 -11.58 12.25 -6.06
N SER A 52 -12.18 11.31 -5.33
CA SER A 52 -13.40 10.64 -5.77
C SER A 52 -14.56 11.66 -5.83
N GLY A 53 -15.16 11.80 -7.00
CA GLY A 53 -16.29 12.72 -7.23
C GLY A 53 -15.93 14.05 -7.91
N ASP A 54 -14.65 14.32 -8.16
CA ASP A 54 -14.26 15.41 -9.06
C ASP A 54 -14.56 15.05 -10.54
N SER A 55 -14.80 16.07 -11.35
CA SER A 55 -14.98 15.99 -12.80
C SER A 55 -13.66 15.91 -13.59
N THR A 56 -12.52 16.20 -12.94
CA THR A 56 -11.19 16.12 -13.55
C THR A 56 -10.94 14.75 -14.17
N LYS A 57 -10.42 14.74 -15.40
CA LYS A 57 -10.09 13.53 -16.16
C LYS A 57 -8.59 13.39 -16.28
N TYR A 58 -8.10 12.18 -16.06
CA TYR A 58 -6.70 11.82 -16.17
C TYR A 58 -6.49 10.88 -17.36
N PRO A 59 -5.35 10.98 -18.06
CA PRO A 59 -4.96 9.93 -19.00
C PRO A 59 -4.78 8.60 -18.24
N VAL A 60 -5.11 7.49 -18.89
CA VAL A 60 -5.02 6.15 -18.30
C VAL A 60 -3.97 5.34 -19.03
N ILE A 61 -3.06 4.73 -18.28
CA ILE A 61 -2.03 3.82 -18.78
C ILE A 61 -2.46 2.40 -18.38
N TYR A 62 -2.63 1.52 -19.37
CA TYR A 62 -2.84 0.09 -19.14
C TYR A 62 -1.51 -0.64 -19.26
N LEU A 63 -1.10 -1.31 -18.17
CA LEU A 63 0.14 -2.08 -18.08
C LEU A 63 -0.20 -3.57 -18.00
N LEU A 64 0.24 -4.35 -18.99
CA LEU A 64 -0.13 -5.77 -19.10
C LEU A 64 0.55 -6.64 -18.04
N ASP A 65 1.83 -6.39 -17.74
CA ASP A 65 2.62 -7.07 -16.69
C ASP A 65 2.65 -6.23 -15.40
N GLY A 66 1.49 -5.64 -15.07
CA GLY A 66 1.29 -4.73 -13.96
C GLY A 66 0.98 -5.40 -12.63
N SER A 67 1.49 -6.61 -12.38
CA SER A 67 1.36 -7.27 -11.07
C SER A 67 2.15 -6.53 -10.00
N ALA A 68 1.80 -6.71 -8.72
CA ALA A 68 2.42 -5.98 -7.61
C ALA A 68 3.92 -6.33 -7.43
N ASP A 69 4.33 -7.49 -7.94
CA ASP A 69 5.68 -8.05 -7.92
C ASP A 69 6.43 -7.91 -9.27
N GLU A 70 5.86 -7.19 -10.24
CA GLU A 70 6.40 -7.01 -11.59
C GLU A 70 6.62 -5.51 -11.93
N ASP A 71 6.12 -5.04 -13.08
CA ASP A 71 6.44 -3.70 -13.60
C ASP A 71 5.61 -2.58 -12.96
N PHE A 72 4.59 -2.91 -12.18
CA PHE A 72 3.70 -1.91 -11.56
C PHE A 72 4.47 -0.89 -10.72
N ILE A 73 5.39 -1.35 -9.86
CA ILE A 73 6.16 -0.48 -8.96
C ILE A 73 7.11 0.42 -9.77
N HIS A 74 7.70 -0.12 -10.84
CA HIS A 74 8.63 0.61 -11.70
C HIS A 74 7.92 1.73 -12.46
N ILE A 75 6.74 1.46 -13.02
CA ILE A 75 5.99 2.44 -13.81
C ILE A 75 5.29 3.47 -12.92
N ALA A 76 4.68 3.06 -11.80
CA ALA A 76 3.99 3.98 -10.89
C ALA A 76 4.94 5.02 -10.26
N GLY A 77 6.24 4.71 -10.14
CA GLY A 77 7.25 5.65 -9.65
C GLY A 77 7.76 6.66 -10.71
N LEU A 78 7.36 6.51 -11.98
CA LEU A 78 7.82 7.38 -13.08
C LEU A 78 6.81 8.43 -13.52
N VAL A 79 5.55 8.32 -13.10
CA VAL A 79 4.41 9.12 -13.60
C VAL A 79 3.78 10.00 -12.55
#